data_AF-A0A1Q3XBH8-F1
#
_entry.id   AF-A0A1Q3XBH8-F1
#
_cell.length_a   1.000
_cell.length_b   1.000
_cell.length_c   1.000
_cell.angle_alpha   90.00
_cell.angle_beta   90.00
_cell.angle_gamma   90.00
#
_symmetry.space_group_name_H-M   'P 1'
#
loop_
_entity.id
_entity.type
_entity.pdbx_description
1 polymer ?
#
loop_
_entity_poly.entity_id
_entity_poly.type
_entity_poly.pdbx_seq_one_letter_code
_entity_poly.pdbx_strand_id
1 'polypeptide(L)' 'MVLSLTRDQFYEFIRYADEQYRAYNLHSFPDQKVISIPTDSRSVSIIYSLNELKDLLHLLLAGRNKLEHEDLFAFHNN' A
#
# COMPACT_ATOMS: atom_id res chain seq x y z
N MET A 1 7.32 -14.48 -8.73
CA MET A 1 7.16 -13.16 -9.36
C MET A 1 7.26 -12.13 -8.24
N VAL A 2 8.40 -11.45 -8.11
CA VAL A 2 8.60 -10.41 -7.08
C VAL A 2 8.07 -9.11 -7.67
N LEU A 3 7.12 -8.47 -6.98
CA LEU A 3 6.66 -7.12 -7.31
C LEU A 3 7.83 -6.16 -7.03
N SER A 4 8.66 -5.87 -8.04
CA SER A 4 9.64 -4.78 -7.92
C SER A 4 8.91 -3.46 -8.14
N LEU A 5 8.26 -2.96 -7.10
CA LEU A 5 7.79 -1.58 -7.10
C LEU A 5 9.01 -0.70 -6.84
N THR A 6 9.20 0.33 -7.68
CA THR A 6 10.09 1.43 -7.32
C THR A 6 9.61 2.09 -6.03
N ARG A 7 10.49 2.79 -5.32
CA ARG A 7 10.15 3.47 -4.06
C ARG A 7 8.95 4.42 -4.22
N ASP A 8 8.89 5.15 -5.34
CA ASP A 8 7.77 6.04 -5.65
C ASP A 8 6.46 5.27 -5.90
N GLN A 9 6.51 4.15 -6.63
CA GLN A 9 5.35 3.28 -6.84
C GLN A 9 4.85 2.66 -5.52
N PHE A 10 5.74 2.37 -4.59
CA PHE A 10 5.37 1.88 -3.26
C PHE A 10 4.63 2.96 -2.44
N TYR A 11 5.13 4.20 -2.43
CA TYR A 11 4.46 5.31 -1.74
C TYR A 11 3.11 5.66 -2.37
N GLU A 12 3.03 5.70 -3.70
CA GLU A 12 1.78 5.91 -4.42
C GLU A 12 0.76 4.80 -4.14
N PHE A 13 1.22 3.55 -4.01
CA PHE A 13 0.37 2.44 -3.63
C PHE A 13 -0.21 2.61 -2.21
N ILE A 14 0.62 3.03 -1.24
CA ILE A 14 0.15 3.35 0.12
C ILE A 14 -0.91 4.43 0.09
N ARG A 15 -0.64 5.53 -0.63
CA ARG A 15 -1.58 6.65 -0.77
C ARG A 15 -2.92 6.18 -1.33
N TYR A 16 -2.88 5.41 -2.42
CA TYR A 16 -4.08 4.89 -3.06
C TYR A 16 -4.88 3.96 -2.13
N ALA A 17 -4.20 3.04 -1.42
CA ALA A 17 -4.87 2.15 -0.47
C ALA A 17 -5.55 2.93 0.69
N ASP A 18 -4.94 4.00 1.19
CA ASP A 18 -5.52 4.84 2.26
C ASP A 18 -6.75 5.60 1.77
N GLU A 19 -6.69 6.19 0.57
CA GLU A 19 -7.84 6.88 -0.05
C GLU A 19 -9.03 5.94 -0.23
N GLN A 20 -8.76 4.73 -0.71
CA GLN A 20 -9.77 3.70 -0.87
C GLN A 20 -10.37 3.31 0.49
N TYR A 21 -9.56 3.08 1.52
CA TYR A 21 -10.05 2.75 2.86
C TYR A 21 -10.95 3.84 3.45
N ARG A 22 -10.55 5.11 3.33
CA ARG A 22 -11.36 6.24 3.80
C ARG A 22 -12.69 6.34 3.07
N ALA A 23 -12.68 6.16 1.74
CA ALA A 23 -13.89 6.16 0.93
C ALA A 23 -14.87 5.04 1.33
N TYR A 24 -14.36 3.85 1.68
CA TYR A 24 -15.20 2.74 2.13
C TYR A 24 -15.68 2.86 3.57
N ASN A 25 -14.87 3.42 4.47
CA ASN A 25 -15.29 3.62 5.86
C ASN A 25 -16.41 4.67 5.99
N LEU A 26 -16.51 5.62 5.04
CA LEU A 26 -17.52 6.67 5.02
C LEU A 26 -18.87 6.25 4.43
N HIS A 27 -18.91 5.16 3.66
CA HIS A 27 -20.08 4.77 2.91
C HIS A 27 -20.29 3.26 3.04
N SER A 28 -21.45 2.83 3.53
CA SER A 28 -21.85 1.41 3.59
C SER A 28 -21.89 0.81 2.19
N PHE A 29 -20.75 0.26 1.77
CA PHE A 29 -20.52 -0.36 0.47
C PHE A 29 -20.37 -1.88 0.64
N PRO A 30 -20.53 -2.66 -0.44
CA PRO A 30 -20.53 -4.13 -0.37
C PRO A 30 -19.25 -4.70 0.27
N ASP A 31 -19.39 -5.87 0.88
CA ASP A 31 -18.39 -6.52 1.75
C ASP A 31 -17.01 -6.74 1.12
N GLN A 32 -16.89 -6.70 -0.22
CA GLN A 32 -15.63 -6.89 -0.95
C GLN A 32 -15.50 -5.92 -2.14
N LYS A 33 -14.28 -5.43 -2.35
CA LYS A 33 -13.89 -4.49 -3.41
C LYS A 33 -12.56 -4.87 -4.05
N VAL A 34 -12.29 -4.34 -5.23
CA VAL A 34 -11.09 -4.65 -6.02
C VAL A 34 -10.25 -3.39 -6.21
N ILE A 35 -8.99 -3.42 -5.78
CA ILE A 35 -7.97 -2.39 -6.11
C ILE A 35 -7.06 -2.98 -7.15
N SER A 36 -6.87 -2.24 -8.24
CA SER A 36 -5.94 -2.62 -9.29
C SER A 36 -4.68 -1.77 -9.17
N ILE A 37 -3.57 -2.42 -8.87
CA ILE A 37 -2.25 -1.80 -8.78
C ILE A 37 -1.62 -1.86 -10.16
N PRO A 38 -1.43 -0.73 -10.84
CA PRO A 38 -0.69 -0.72 -12.08
C PRO A 38 0.78 -1.06 -11.79
N THR A 39 1.31 -2.08 -12.45
CA THR A 39 2.75 -2.35 -12.52
C THR A 39 3.23 -2.12 -13.94
N ASP A 40 4.55 -2.01 -14.14
CA ASP A 40 5.16 -1.72 -15.45
C ASP A 40 4.78 -2.71 -16.56
N SER A 41 4.30 -3.90 -16.19
CA SER A 41 3.93 -4.96 -17.14
C SER A 41 2.48 -5.45 -17.05
N ARG A 42 1.81 -5.31 -15.89
CA ARG A 42 0.43 -5.78 -15.64
C ARG A 42 -0.28 -5.01 -14.52
N SER A 43 -1.61 -5.01 -14.49
CA SER A 43 -2.35 -4.62 -13.28
C SER A 43 -2.50 -5.82 -12.34
N VAL A 44 -2.12 -5.68 -11.07
CA VAL A 44 -2.44 -6.67 -10.03
C VAL A 44 -3.70 -6.24 -9.31
N SER A 45 -4.77 -7.02 -9.45
CA SER A 45 -6.04 -6.77 -8.78
C SER A 45 -6.11 -7.53 -7.45
N ILE A 46 -6.28 -6.82 -6.35
CA ILE A 46 -6.48 -7.39 -5.01
C ILE A 46 -7.95 -7.22 -4.65
N ILE A 47 -8.62 -8.33 -4.32
CA ILE A 47 -9.96 -8.33 -3.74
C ILE A 47 -9.79 -8.24 -2.21
N TYR A 48 -10.46 -7.29 -1.57
CA TYR A 48 -10.38 -7.08 -0.12
C TYR A 48 -11.73 -6.68 0.47
N SER A 49 -11.96 -7.10 1.70
CA SER A 49 -12.91 -6.50 2.64
C SER A 49 -12.30 -5.29 3.35
N LEU A 50 -13.13 -4.50 4.03
CA LEU A 50 -12.66 -3.34 4.80
C LEU A 50 -11.60 -3.72 5.85
N ASN A 51 -11.76 -4.86 6.50
CA ASN A 51 -10.79 -5.37 7.48
C ASN A 51 -9.47 -5.78 6.83
N GLU A 52 -9.53 -6.49 5.71
CA GLU A 52 -8.31 -6.88 4.97
C GLU A 52 -7.55 -5.67 4.44
N LEU A 53 -8.25 -4.62 4.01
CA LEU A 53 -7.61 -3.36 3.59
C LEU A 53 -6.94 -2.64 4.76
N LYS A 54 -7.57 -2.64 5.95
CA LYS A 54 -6.98 -2.08 7.17
C LYS A 54 -5.69 -2.80 7.56
N ASP A 55 -5.71 -4.13 7.52
CA ASP A 55 -4.53 -4.95 7.85
C ASP A 55 -3.42 -4.76 6.82
N LEU A 56 -3.78 -4.68 5.53
CA LEU A 56 -2.84 -4.34 4.46
C LEU A 56 -2.20 -2.97 4.68
N LEU A 57 -2.98 -1.94 5.03
CA LEU A 57 -2.47 -0.60 5.34
C LEU A 57 -1.50 -0.62 6.51
N HIS A 58 -1.81 -1.36 7.59
CA HIS A 58 -0.88 -1.52 8.71
C HIS A 58 0.45 -2.14 8.27
N LEU A 59 0.43 -3.19 7.45
CA LEU A 59 1.64 -3.83 6.94
C LEU A 59 2.46 -2.89 6.06
N LEU A 60 1.80 -2.14 5.17
CA LEU A 60 2.48 -1.21 4.27
C LEU A 60 3.10 -0.03 5.02
N LEU A 61 2.40 0.53 6.02
CA LEU A 61 2.91 1.60 6.87
C LEU A 61 4.09 1.13 7.73
N ALA A 62 4.04 -0.09 8.25
CA ALA A 62 5.18 -0.69 8.94
C ALA A 62 6.39 -0.86 8.02
N GLY A 63 6.17 -1.31 6.78
CA GLY A 63 7.20 -1.41 5.75
C GLY A 63 7.83 -0.06 5.41
N ARG A 64 7.01 0.98 5.23
CA ARG A 64 7.46 2.37 5.05
C ARG A 64 8.36 2.82 6.20
N ASN A 65 7.90 2.68 7.44
CA ASN A 65 8.66 3.13 8.62
C ASN A 65 10.02 2.45 8.71
N LYS A 66 10.10 1.17 8.31
CA LYS A 66 11.35 0.43 8.27
C LYS A 66 12.29 0.96 7.18
N LEU A 67 11.79 1.23 5.97
CA LEU A 67 12.57 1.83 4.88
C LEU A 67 13.10 3.22 5.25
N GLU A 68 12.27 4.07 5.88
CA GLU A 68 12.68 5.39 6.36
C GLU A 68 13.77 5.28 7.46
N HIS A 69 13.65 4.33 8.37
CA HIS A 69 14.70 4.07 9.37
C HIS A 69 16.00 3.57 8.73
N GLU A 70 15.93 2.64 7.78
CA GLU A 70 17.12 2.13 7.07
C GLU A 70 17.82 3.24 6.28
N ASP A 71 17.07 4.13 5.62
CA ASP A 71 17.63 5.30 4.94
C ASP A 71 18.32 6.25 5.93
N LEU A 72 17.67 6.57 7.05
CA LEU A 72 18.25 7.44 8.09
C LEU A 72 19.56 6.84 8.65
N PHE A 73 19.61 5.53 8.91
CA PHE A 73 20.84 4.86 9.33
C PHE A 73 21.96 4.91 8.27
N ALA A 74 21.61 4.88 6.98
CA ALA A 74 22.58 5.00 5.88
C ALA A 74 23.13 6.44 5.75
N PHE A 75 22.31 7.47 6.03
CA PHE A 75 22.74 8.88 6.02
C PHE A 75 23.62 9.24 7.22
N HIS A 76 23.38 8.65 8.40
CA HIS A 76 24.15 8.94 9.61
C HIS A 76 25.53 8.27 9.67
N ASN A 77 25.83 7.32 8.77
CA ASN A 77 27.10 6.58 8.70
C ASN A 77 28.01 7.02 7.53
N ASN A 78 27.72 8.16 6.89
CA ASN A 78 28.59 8.86 5.93
C ASN A 78 29.05 10.21 6.50
#